data_AF-L0J7V4-F1
#
_entry.id   AF-L0J7V4-F1
#
_cell.length_a   1.000
_cell.length_b   1.000
_cell.length_c   1.000
_cell.angle_alpha   90.00
_cell.angle_beta   90.00
_cell.angle_gamma   90.00
#
_symmetry.space_group_name_H-M   'P 1'
#
loop_
_entity.id
_entity.type
_entity.pdbx_description
1 polymer ?
#
loop_
_entity_poly.entity_id
_entity_poly.type
_entity_poly.pdbx_seq_one_letter_code
_entity_poly.pdbx_strand_id
1 'polypeptide(L)' 'MANVFISYSSADAEWANRIHQWVVTGGHEAFLDHDEKQSGSK' A
#
# COMPACT_ATOMS: atom_id res chain seq x y z
N MET A 1 7.29 9.44 14.44
CA MET A 1 7.38 8.17 13.69
C MET A 1 6.04 7.48 13.82
N ALA A 2 5.44 7.06 12.71
CA ALA A 2 4.11 6.47 12.68
C ALA A 2 4.09 5.31 11.68
N ASN A 3 3.21 4.34 11.94
CA ASN A 3 2.98 3.19 11.06
C ASN A 3 1.76 3.48 10.18
N VAL A 4 1.96 3.45 8.86
CA VAL A 4 0.95 3.81 7.86
C VAL A 4 0.62 2.59 7.01
N PHE A 5 -0.67 2.27 6.91
CA PHE A 5 -1.18 1.23 6.01
C PHE A 5 -1.84 1.89 4.81
N ILE A 6 -1.42 1.51 3.61
CA ILE A 6 -1.95 2.02 2.34
C ILE A 6 -2.69 0.87 1.66
N SER A 7 -4.01 0.85 1.81
CA SER A 7 -4.87 -0.07 1.07
C SER A 7 -5.17 0.49 -0.31
N TYR A 8 -4.98 -0.32 -1.36
CA TYR A 8 -5.16 0.11 -2.74
C TYR A 8 -5.71 -0.99 -3.66
N SER A 9 -6.42 -0.56 -4.70
CA SER A 9 -6.90 -1.42 -5.79
C SER A 9 -5.82 -1.60 -6.86
N SER A 10 -5.88 -2.66 -7.67
CA SER A 10 -4.85 -2.96 -8.68
C SER A 10 -4.65 -1.82 -9.67
N ALA A 11 -5.71 -1.05 -9.98
CA ALA A 11 -5.64 0.11 -10.87
C ALA A 11 -4.74 1.24 -10.32
N ASP A 12 -4.57 1.30 -9.00
CA ASP A 12 -3.86 2.37 -8.30
C ASP A 12 -2.45 1.96 -7.87
N ALA A 13 -1.93 0.81 -8.34
CA ALA A 13 -0.66 0.25 -7.89
C ALA A 13 0.54 1.19 -8.06
N GLU A 14 0.60 1.94 -9.17
CA GLU A 14 1.66 2.93 -9.38
C GLU A 14 1.59 4.07 -8.37
N TRP A 15 0.38 4.55 -8.09
CA TRP A 15 0.14 5.62 -7.12
C TRP A 15 0.41 5.17 -5.69
N ALA A 16 -0.04 3.97 -5.32
CA ALA A 16 0.23 3.38 -4.01
C ALA A 16 1.74 3.27 -3.73
N ASN A 17 2.52 2.84 -4.73
CA ASN A 17 3.98 2.80 -4.63
C ASN A 17 4.61 4.19 -4.46
N ARG A 18 4.12 5.21 -5.19
CA ARG A 18 4.60 6.59 -5.02
C ARG A 18 4.32 7.13 -3.62
N ILE A 19 3.11 6.92 -3.11
CA ILE A 19 2.72 7.35 -1.77
C ILE A 19 3.56 6.62 -0.72
N HIS A 20 3.76 5.31 -0.86
CA HIS A 20 4.64 4.53 0.00
C HIS A 20 6.06 5.12 0.08
N GLN A 21 6.68 5.43 -1.06
CA GLN A 21 8.00 6.04 -1.11
C GLN A 21 8.05 7.43 -0.45
N TRP A 22 7.01 8.23 -0.63
CA TRP A 22 6.92 9.54 0.02
C TRP A 22 6.83 9.41 1.55
N VAL A 23 6.02 8.47 2.05
CA VAL A 23 5.86 8.22 3.49
C VAL A 23 7.17 7.71 4.12
N VAL A 24 7.85 6.76 3.47
CA VAL A 24 9.15 6.25 3.93
C VAL A 24 10.22 7.34 3.95
N THR A 25 10.26 8.18 2.91
CA THR A 25 11.19 9.32 2.84
C THR A 25 10.92 10.35 3.95
N GLY A 26 9.68 10.47 4.39
CA GLY A 26 9.28 11.28 5.56
C GLY A 26 9.72 10.69 6.92
N GLY A 27 10.35 9.52 6.95
CA GLY A 27 10.79 8.85 8.18
C GLY A 27 9.68 8.07 8.90
N HIS A 28 8.65 7.66 8.16
CA HIS A 28 7.56 6.83 8.65
C HIS A 28 7.69 5.40 8.11
N GLU A 29 7.16 4.42 8.84
CA GLU A 29 7.05 3.05 8.33
C GLU A 29 5.74 2.91 7.56
N ALA A 30 5.79 2.38 6.34
CA ALA A 30 4.64 2.23 5.47
C ALA A 30 4.49 0.79 4.98
N PHE A 31 3.26 0.32 4.90
CA PHE A 31 2.91 -1.02 4.43
C PHE A 31 1.85 -0.92 3.33
N LEU A 32 2.09 -1.63 2.23
CA LEU A 32 1.15 -1.74 1.13
C LEU A 32 0.22 -2.93 1.37
N ASP A 33 -1.08 -2.66 1.37
CA ASP A 33 -2.13 -3.66 1.48
C ASP A 33 -2.89 -3.69 0.16
N HIS A 34 -2.61 -4.69 -0.65
CA HIS A 34 -3.34 -4.88 -1.89
C HIS A 34 -4.65 -5.58 -1.56
N ASP A 35 -5.79 -4.95 -1.83
CA ASP A 35 -7.08 -5.65 -1.85
C ASP A 35 -7.14 -6.53 -3.11
N GLU A 36 -6.28 -7.54 -3.13
CA GLU A 36 -6.38 -8.67 -4.01
C GLU A 36 -7.60 -9.40 -3.46
N LYS A 37 -8.77 -9.21 -4.08
CA LYS A 37 -9.92 -10.07 -3.81
C LYS A 37 -9.40 -11.50 -3.92
N GLN A 38 -9.17 -12.14 -2.78
CA GLN A 38 -8.76 -13.53 -2.73
C GLN A 38 -9.88 -14.27 -3.43
N SER A 39 -9.64 -14.61 -4.69
CA SER A 39 -10.47 -15.54 -5.43
C SER A 39 -10.32 -16.84 -4.66
N GLY A 40 -11.23 -17.06 -3.71
CA GLY A 40 -11.35 -18.30 -2.98
C GLY A 40 -11.62 -19.40 -4.00
N SER A 41 -10.54 -20.02 -4.48
CA SER A 41 -10.60 -21.32 -5.11
C SER A 41 -10.92 -22.32 -4.01
N LYS A 42 -12.21 -22.60 -3.89
CA LYS A 42 -12.78 -23.70 -3.11
C LYS A 42 -12.50 -25.03 -3.80
#